data_AF-A0A0R2RZB4-F1
#
_entry.id   AF-A0A0R2RZB4-F1
#
_cell.length_a   1.000
_cell.length_b   1.000
_cell.length_c   1.000
_cell.angle_alpha   90.00
_cell.angle_beta   90.00
_cell.angle_gamma   90.00
#
_symmetry.space_group_name_H-M   'P 1'
#
loop_
_entity.id
_entity.type
_entity.pdbx_description
1 polymer ?
#
loop_
_entity_poly.entity_id
_entity_poly.type
_entity_poly.pdbx_seq_one_letter_code
_entity_poly.pdbx_strand_id
1 'polypeptide(L)'
;MLKKARLKLMQSFSKEEQLAKGGVAYIFRLNLGTFGSFDTPARVLDEPNVIAIPMTEETTAYLSGLFYNLDEALDYQKKMEEKGYLNSFIVAYNNGEEEGF
;
A
#
# COMPACT_ATOMS: atom_id res chain seq x y z
N MET A 1 7.29 18.78 10.56
CA MET A 1 8.71 18.88 10.15
C MET A 1 9.46 17.54 10.17
N LEU A 2 9.05 16.53 10.96
CA LEU A 2 9.63 15.16 10.87
C LEU A 2 8.96 14.27 9.80
N LYS A 3 7.62 14.27 9.75
CA LYS A 3 6.83 13.47 8.79
C LYS A 3 7.19 13.78 7.32
N LYS A 4 7.33 15.06 6.98
CA LYS A 4 7.72 15.52 5.63
C LYS A 4 9.15 15.12 5.24
N ALA A 5 10.08 15.08 6.19
CA ALA A 5 11.45 14.62 5.94
C ALA A 5 11.50 13.09 5.74
N ARG A 6 10.73 12.32 6.53
CA ARG A 6 10.56 10.88 6.35
C ARG A 6 9.93 10.54 4.99
N LEU A 7 8.86 11.24 4.61
CA LEU A 7 8.22 11.08 3.30
C LEU A 7 9.20 11.37 2.16
N LYS A 8 9.96 12.45 2.24
CA LYS A 8 10.97 12.79 1.22
C LYS A 8 12.08 11.75 1.10
N LEU A 9 12.46 11.10 2.20
CA LEU A 9 13.40 9.97 2.18
C LEU A 9 12.77 8.73 1.52
N MET A 10 11.50 8.44 1.81
CA MET A 10 10.79 7.28 1.26
C MET A 10 10.49 7.38 -0.24
N GLN A 11 10.36 8.59 -0.78
CA GLN A 11 10.21 8.84 -2.22
C GLN A 11 11.48 8.51 -3.02
N SER A 12 12.66 8.64 -2.40
CA SER A 12 13.92 8.70 -3.15
C SER A 12 14.74 7.41 -3.19
N PHE A 13 14.26 6.29 -2.61
CA PHE A 13 15.08 5.07 -2.52
C PHE A 13 14.40 3.84 -3.11
N SER A 14 15.10 3.22 -4.07
CA SER A 14 14.94 1.82 -4.46
C SER A 14 15.14 0.87 -3.27
N LYS A 15 14.79 -0.41 -3.45
CA LYS A 15 14.99 -1.44 -2.44
C LYS A 15 16.46 -1.53 -2.02
N GLU A 16 17.36 -1.54 -3.00
CA GLU A 16 18.81 -1.67 -2.79
C GLU A 16 19.36 -0.49 -1.98
N GLU A 17 18.89 0.72 -2.27
CA GLU A 17 19.30 1.94 -1.54
C GLU A 17 18.76 1.97 -0.11
N GLN A 18 17.58 1.40 0.16
CA GLN A 18 17.06 1.26 1.52
C GLN A 18 17.89 0.28 2.33
N LEU A 19 18.25 -0.86 1.75
CA LEU A 19 19.09 -1.88 2.39
C LEU A 19 20.50 -1.36 2.67
N ALA A 20 21.07 -0.59 1.74
CA ALA A 20 22.40 0.02 1.89
C ALA A 20 22.50 0.99 3.08
N LYS A 21 21.37 1.48 3.61
CA LYS A 21 21.31 2.33 4.80
C LYS A 21 21.26 1.57 6.12
N GLY A 22 21.38 0.23 6.10
CA GLY A 22 21.51 -0.60 7.29
C GLY A 22 20.19 -0.92 7.99
N GLY A 23 19.09 -1.01 7.24
CA GLY A 23 17.77 -1.37 7.76
C GLY A 23 17.00 -2.34 6.86
N VAL A 24 15.74 -2.57 7.20
CA VAL A 24 14.77 -3.31 6.36
C VAL A 24 14.14 -2.38 5.33
N ALA A 25 13.86 -2.91 4.14
CA ALA A 25 13.18 -2.15 3.09
C ALA A 25 11.70 -1.95 3.44
N TYR A 26 11.23 -0.71 3.29
CA TYR A 26 9.83 -0.39 3.32
C TYR A 26 9.14 -0.96 2.07
N ILE A 27 7.94 -1.46 2.28
CA ILE A 27 7.05 -1.93 1.22
C ILE A 27 5.78 -1.09 1.27
N PHE A 28 5.43 -0.48 0.15
CA PHE A 28 4.19 0.26 -0.03
C PHE A 28 3.18 -0.60 -0.77
N ARG A 29 1.94 -0.61 -0.28
CA ARG A 29 0.79 -1.25 -0.91
C ARG A 29 -0.38 -0.27 -0.91
N LEU A 30 -1.29 -0.42 -1.85
CA LEU A 30 -2.49 0.41 -1.93
C LEU A 30 -3.68 -0.35 -1.35
N ASN A 31 -4.31 0.18 -0.31
CA ASN A 31 -5.59 -0.31 0.16
C ASN A 31 -6.68 0.09 -0.85
N LEU A 32 -7.37 -0.89 -1.43
CA LEU A 32 -8.44 -0.68 -2.41
C LEU A 32 -9.82 -0.53 -1.77
N GLY A 33 -9.92 -0.86 -0.48
CA GLY A 33 -11.13 -0.83 0.31
C GLY A 33 -11.18 -1.96 1.33
N THR A 34 -12.04 -1.77 2.32
CA THR A 34 -12.46 -2.78 3.28
C THR A 34 -13.90 -3.16 2.95
N PHE A 35 -14.13 -4.45 2.72
CA PHE A 35 -15.42 -4.99 2.34
C PHE A 35 -15.85 -6.08 3.33
N GLY A 36 -17.15 -6.26 3.47
CA GLY A 36 -17.72 -7.42 4.13
C GLY A 36 -17.65 -8.69 3.28
N SER A 37 -18.00 -9.81 3.92
CA SER A 37 -17.98 -11.14 3.28
C SER A 37 -18.91 -11.29 2.07
N PHE A 38 -19.95 -10.44 1.97
CA PHE A 38 -20.99 -10.57 0.94
C PHE A 38 -21.04 -9.41 -0.07
N ASP A 39 -20.28 -8.33 0.15
CA ASP A 39 -20.30 -7.12 -0.67
C ASP A 39 -18.94 -6.82 -1.34
N THR A 40 -17.97 -7.73 -1.23
CA THR A 40 -16.66 -7.60 -1.89
C THR A 40 -16.85 -7.62 -3.42
N PRO A 41 -16.49 -6.53 -4.14
CA PRO A 41 -16.58 -6.51 -5.59
C PRO A 41 -15.55 -7.47 -6.22
N ALA A 42 -15.97 -8.36 -7.12
CA ALA A 42 -15.08 -9.32 -7.77
C ALA A 42 -13.85 -8.67 -8.42
N ARG A 43 -14.03 -7.48 -9.01
CA ARG A 43 -12.95 -6.67 -9.62
C ARG A 43 -11.75 -6.43 -8.71
N VAL A 44 -11.95 -6.44 -7.38
CA VAL A 44 -10.87 -6.23 -6.40
C VAL A 44 -9.85 -7.38 -6.48
N LEU A 45 -10.29 -8.60 -6.74
CA LEU A 45 -9.42 -9.79 -6.81
C LEU A 45 -8.64 -9.88 -8.13
N ASP A 46 -9.12 -9.17 -9.16
CA ASP A 46 -8.46 -9.11 -10.49
C ASP A 46 -7.29 -8.13 -10.52
N GLU A 47 -7.11 -7.32 -9.46
CA GLU A 47 -6.03 -6.35 -9.38
C GLU A 47 -4.66 -7.02 -9.10
N PRO A 48 -3.55 -6.45 -9.59
CA PRO A 48 -2.25 -7.08 -9.45
C PRO A 48 -1.80 -7.15 -7.98
N ASN A 49 -1.20 -8.29 -7.61
CA ASN A 49 -0.58 -8.53 -6.30
C ASN A 49 -1.51 -8.29 -5.10
N VAL A 50 -2.79 -8.63 -5.25
CA VAL A 50 -3.79 -8.49 -4.19
C VAL A 50 -3.51 -9.43 -3.03
N ILE A 51 -3.60 -8.89 -1.83
CA ILE A 51 -3.62 -9.62 -0.57
C ILE A 51 -4.88 -9.24 0.20
N ALA A 52 -5.39 -10.19 0.98
CA ALA A 52 -6.55 -10.02 1.84
C ALA A 52 -6.10 -10.02 3.30
N ILE A 53 -6.45 -8.97 4.04
CA ILE A 53 -6.13 -8.80 5.46
C ILE A 53 -7.46 -8.78 6.23
N PRO A 54 -7.78 -9.83 7.00
CA PRO A 54 -8.93 -9.82 7.89
C PRO A 54 -8.81 -8.66 8.89
N MET A 55 -9.80 -7.78 8.92
CA MET A 55 -9.84 -6.64 9.86
C MET A 55 -10.70 -6.98 11.08
N THR A 56 -11.80 -7.67 10.84
CA THR A 56 -12.71 -8.25 11.84
C THR A 56 -13.19 -9.62 11.35
N GLU A 57 -14.04 -10.31 12.12
CA GLU A 57 -14.68 -11.55 11.64
C GLU A 57 -15.57 -11.32 10.40
N GLU A 58 -16.05 -10.09 10.19
CA GLU A 58 -17.02 -9.77 9.13
C GLU A 58 -16.40 -9.03 7.96
N THR A 59 -15.24 -8.39 8.14
CA THR A 59 -14.65 -7.45 7.17
C THR A 59 -13.19 -7.77 6.84
N THR A 60 -12.84 -7.56 5.58
CA THR A 60 -11.51 -7.82 5.01
C THR A 60 -11.05 -6.61 4.21
N ALA A 61 -9.84 -6.14 4.48
CA ALA A 61 -9.15 -5.13 3.68
C ALA A 61 -8.42 -5.82 2.52
N TYR A 62 -8.53 -5.25 1.33
CA TYR A 62 -7.82 -5.75 0.15
C TYR A 62 -6.76 -4.75 -0.27
N LEU A 63 -5.51 -5.19 -0.22
CA LEU A 63 -4.36 -4.38 -0.58
C LEU A 63 -3.75 -4.89 -1.88
N SER A 64 -3.42 -3.99 -2.79
CA SER A 64 -2.87 -4.31 -4.11
C SER A 64 -1.53 -3.62 -4.32
N GLY A 65 -0.76 -4.13 -5.29
CA GLY A 65 0.57 -3.64 -5.60
C GLY A 65 1.63 -4.06 -4.58
N LEU A 66 2.89 -3.82 -4.94
CA LEU A 66 4.07 -4.09 -4.13
C LEU A 66 5.17 -3.13 -4.61
N PHE A 67 5.37 -2.03 -3.89
CA PHE A 67 6.30 -0.98 -4.30
C PHE A 67 7.35 -0.77 -3.24
N TYR A 68 8.58 -0.47 -3.67
CA TYR A 68 9.66 -0.13 -2.74
C TYR A 68 9.87 1.38 -2.66
N ASN A 69 9.34 2.17 -3.59
CA ASN A 69 9.34 3.61 -3.50
C ASN A 69 7.91 4.16 -3.40
N LEU A 70 7.76 5.33 -2.78
CA LEU A 70 6.47 5.97 -2.60
C LEU A 70 5.90 6.52 -3.92
N ASP A 71 6.76 6.95 -4.85
CA ASP A 71 6.32 7.55 -6.11
C ASP A 71 5.62 6.54 -7.04
N GLU A 72 6.11 5.30 -7.12
CA GLU A 72 5.43 4.19 -7.82
C GLU A 72 4.08 3.87 -7.19
N ALA A 73 3.99 3.91 -5.85
CA ALA A 73 2.74 3.68 -5.14
C ALA A 73 1.72 4.80 -5.41
N LEU A 74 2.17 6.06 -5.49
CA LEU A 74 1.34 7.21 -5.86
C LEU A 74 0.88 7.16 -7.32
N ASP A 75 1.78 6.80 -8.24
CA ASP A 75 1.45 6.59 -9.65
C ASP A 75 0.45 5.46 -9.83
N TYR A 76 0.59 4.39 -9.04
CA TYR A 76 -0.39 3.31 -9.02
C TYR A 76 -1.72 3.76 -8.43
N GLN A 77 -1.72 4.49 -7.31
CA GLN A 77 -2.93 5.05 -6.71
C GLN A 77 -3.74 5.85 -7.72
N LYS A 78 -3.10 6.77 -8.46
CA LYS A 78 -3.76 7.58 -9.48
C LYS A 78 -4.44 6.72 -10.56
N LYS A 79 -3.77 5.67 -11.04
CA LYS A 79 -4.36 4.72 -12.01
C LYS A 79 -5.57 3.98 -11.42
N MET A 80 -5.52 3.65 -10.13
CA MET A 80 -6.61 2.96 -9.45
C MET A 80 -7.80 3.89 -9.17
N GLU A 81 -7.55 5.16 -8.87
CA GLU A 81 -8.58 6.20 -8.80
C GLU A 81 -9.32 6.36 -10.13
N GLU A 82 -8.59 6.39 -11.25
CA GLU A 82 -9.16 6.40 -12.62
C GLU A 82 -10.02 5.15 -12.90
N LYS A 83 -9.72 4.01 -12.24
CA LYS A 83 -10.52 2.77 -12.27
C LYS A 83 -11.69 2.75 -11.26
N GLY A 84 -11.89 3.83 -10.51
CA GLY A 84 -13.01 3.97 -9.56
C GLY A 84 -12.71 3.50 -8.14
N TYR A 85 -11.44 3.34 -7.74
CA TYR A 85 -11.04 3.12 -6.34
C TYR A 85 -10.76 4.46 -5.64
N LEU A 86 -11.81 5.28 -5.51
CA LEU A 86 -11.71 6.69 -5.12
C LEU A 86 -11.30 6.93 -3.65
N ASN A 87 -11.50 5.92 -2.79
CA ASN A 87 -11.14 5.99 -1.37
C ASN A 87 -9.87 5.18 -1.07
N SER A 88 -9.05 4.91 -2.09
CA SER A 88 -7.81 4.16 -1.92
C SER A 88 -6.76 4.98 -1.18
N PHE A 89 -5.92 4.32 -0.39
CA PHE A 89 -4.83 4.97 0.34
C PHE A 89 -3.61 4.05 0.48
N ILE A 90 -2.43 4.64 0.55
CA ILE A 90 -1.16 3.91 0.62
C ILE A 90 -0.87 3.49 2.06
N VAL A 91 -0.51 2.23 2.23
CA VAL A 91 -0.05 1.62 3.49
C VAL A 91 1.42 1.28 3.34
N ALA A 92 2.27 1.66 4.29
CA ALA A 92 3.65 1.17 4.34
C ALA A 92 3.81 0.07 5.37
N TYR A 93 4.64 -0.88 5.02
CA TYR A 93 5.12 -1.92 5.90
C TYR A 93 6.61 -1.74 6.12
N ASN A 94 7.02 -1.82 7.38
CA ASN A 94 8.40 -1.90 7.80
C ASN A 94 8.58 -3.18 8.62
N ASN A 95 9.48 -4.07 8.21
CA ASN A 95 9.66 -5.37 8.87
C ASN A 95 8.39 -6.23 8.98
N GLY A 96 7.41 -6.03 8.09
CA GLY A 96 6.10 -6.70 8.15
C GLY A 96 5.09 -6.05 9.10
N GLU A 97 5.47 -4.99 9.82
CA GLU A 97 4.56 -4.19 10.63
C GLU A 97 4.04 -2.99 9.84
N GLU A 98 2.74 -2.71 9.98
CA GLU A 98 2.11 -1.55 9.36
C GLU A 98 2.55 -0.26 10.05
N GLU A 99 3.09 0.66 9.25
CA GLU A 99 3.44 2.01 9.67
C GLU A 99 2.31 2.95 9.25
N GLY A 100 1.43 3.28 10.19
CA GLY A 100 0.34 4.23 9.96
C GLY A 100 0.84 5.59 9.47
N PHE A 101 0.31 6.05 8.34
CA PHE A 101 0.60 7.37 7.77
C PHE A 101 -0.43 8.43 8.14
#